data_AF-A0A1R3JJ04-F1
#
_entry.id   AF-A0A1R3JJ04-F1
#
_cell.length_a   1.000
_cell.length_b   1.000
_cell.length_c   1.000
_cell.angle_alpha   90.00
_cell.angle_beta   90.00
_cell.angle_gamma   90.00
#
_symmetry.space_group_name_H-M   'P 1'
#
loop_
_entity.id
_entity.type
_entity.pdbx_description
1 polymer ?
#
loop_
_entity_poly.entity_id
_entity_poly.type
_entity_poly.pdbx_seq_one_letter_code
_entity_poly.pdbx_strand_id
1 'polypeptide(L)'
;MVHGDSVEHLEIQTNATEQSIVAAQASGEASGQVSYCIRPSAPLQAIKWKMVPEDNKKAIWTSLKSQYKNRQYNLLQKYLKSKDCPDDVAEANWQWLIVNKWETEGFKDQSSRNETNREKQEMKLVVGTKSSCQHAFEMKEKDSPVWPSAAEVWKKTRTKKHGTWAVSNGEEIRLQEEEEKNKEQIASAAIPMVENFGLVLGKKRNYTRGLGFKGMTSATEERTRLLAENEASKKRADDLDVEVVKLNEITQRQNEQIQAQQDALERQDRQVRKLSAALEQLVKSGVLSSTDEEVDA
;
A
#
# COMPACT_ATOMS: atom_id res chain seq x y z
N MET A 1 14.04 28.65 -34.09
CA MET A 1 14.90 27.47 -33.82
C MET A 1 15.62 27.71 -32.50
N VAL A 2 15.35 26.86 -31.50
CA VAL A 2 16.29 26.10 -30.63
C VAL A 2 17.74 26.63 -30.59
N HIS A 3 18.49 26.73 -29.50
CA HIS A 3 18.45 26.53 -28.03
C HIS A 3 19.81 27.09 -27.54
N GLY A 4 19.96 27.38 -26.26
CA GLY A 4 21.29 27.54 -25.70
C GLY A 4 21.31 27.99 -24.25
N ASP A 5 20.68 27.21 -23.37
CA ASP A 5 20.89 27.34 -21.93
C ASP A 5 22.34 27.02 -21.58
N SER A 6 22.98 27.97 -20.92
CA SER A 6 24.11 27.71 -20.05
C SER A 6 24.02 28.72 -18.91
N VAL A 7 24.04 28.22 -17.68
CA VAL A 7 25.00 28.59 -16.64
C VAL A 7 24.50 28.01 -15.32
N GLU A 8 25.32 27.12 -14.79
CA GLU A 8 25.32 26.68 -13.40
C GLU A 8 25.45 27.90 -12.48
N HIS A 9 24.53 28.10 -11.54
CA HIS A 9 24.82 28.92 -10.37
C HIS A 9 24.31 28.24 -9.09
N LEU A 10 25.27 27.67 -8.37
CA LEU A 10 25.28 27.53 -6.93
C LEU A 10 25.42 28.94 -6.33
N GLU A 11 24.46 29.36 -5.52
CA GLU A 11 24.65 30.46 -4.56
C GLU A 11 24.09 30.06 -3.20
N ILE A 12 24.96 30.13 -2.20
CA ILE A 12 24.68 30.03 -0.76
C ILE A 12 25.11 31.37 -0.16
N GLN A 13 24.24 32.01 0.63
CA GLN A 13 24.52 32.89 1.78
C GLN A 13 23.22 33.62 2.19
N THR A 14 22.90 34.10 3.40
CA THR A 14 23.15 33.75 4.82
C THR A 14 22.29 34.72 5.67
N ASN A 15 21.78 34.24 6.81
CA ASN A 15 21.56 34.94 8.10
C ASN A 15 20.40 35.94 8.36
N ALA A 16 20.07 35.98 9.67
CA ALA A 16 19.09 36.75 10.44
C ALA A 16 17.65 36.16 10.39
N THR A 17 17.03 35.61 11.44
CA THR A 17 17.12 35.91 12.88
C THR A 17 16.59 34.69 13.65
N GLU A 18 17.44 33.96 14.38
CA GLU A 18 16.99 32.91 15.32
C GLU A 18 17.08 33.44 16.75
N GLN A 19 16.01 34.10 17.19
CA GLN A 19 15.61 34.02 18.59
C GLN A 19 14.36 33.15 18.65
N SER A 20 14.34 32.25 19.63
CA SER A 20 13.17 31.47 20.08
C SER A 20 12.86 30.15 19.34
N ILE A 21 13.72 29.13 19.47
CA ILE A 21 13.24 27.74 19.66
C ILE A 21 14.17 26.97 20.62
N VAL A 22 14.39 27.47 21.85
CA VAL A 22 14.80 26.61 23.00
C VAL A 22 14.06 26.99 24.30
N ALA A 23 13.41 28.16 24.38
CA ALA A 23 12.63 28.55 25.56
C ALA A 23 11.09 28.32 25.46
N ALA A 24 10.60 27.61 24.45
CA ALA A 24 9.14 27.47 24.20
C ALA A 24 8.52 26.17 24.74
N GLN A 25 9.14 25.51 25.72
CA GLN A 25 8.52 24.40 26.47
C GLN A 25 8.21 24.74 27.94
N ALA A 26 8.38 26.00 28.39
CA ALA A 26 8.10 26.39 29.77
C ALA A 26 7.10 27.54 29.97
N SER A 27 6.74 28.29 28.93
CA SER A 27 5.73 29.35 29.04
C SER A 27 4.86 29.34 27.79
N GLY A 28 3.60 28.94 27.94
CA GLY A 28 2.63 28.99 26.85
C GLY A 28 2.42 30.43 26.40
N GLU A 29 3.19 30.87 25.39
CA GLU A 29 2.94 31.99 24.49
C GLU A 29 4.22 32.27 23.70
N ALA A 30 4.23 31.98 22.39
CA ALA A 30 5.14 32.61 21.44
C ALA A 30 4.65 32.40 20.00
N SER A 31 4.02 33.44 19.45
CA SER A 31 3.83 33.63 18.02
C SER A 31 5.18 33.93 17.36
N GLY A 32 5.96 32.90 17.04
CA GLY A 32 7.21 33.00 16.26
C GLY A 32 7.01 32.42 14.85
N GLN A 33 7.21 33.24 13.83
CA GLN A 33 7.07 32.85 12.43
C GLN A 33 8.29 32.02 12.00
N VAL A 34 8.11 30.70 11.93
CA VAL A 34 9.13 29.75 11.49
C VAL A 34 9.17 29.71 9.95
N SER A 35 10.27 30.10 9.33
CA SER A 35 10.52 29.96 7.88
C SER A 35 11.67 29.00 7.61
N TYR A 36 11.44 27.96 6.78
CA TYR A 36 12.50 27.08 6.26
C TYR A 36 12.34 26.87 4.74
N CYS A 37 13.46 26.88 4.02
CA CYS A 37 13.54 26.85 2.55
C CYS A 37 13.24 25.48 1.92
N ILE A 38 12.60 25.52 0.75
CA ILE A 38 12.20 24.39 -0.10
C ILE A 38 13.15 24.29 -1.32
N ARG A 39 13.27 23.07 -1.85
CA ARG A 39 14.09 22.61 -3.00
C ARG A 39 14.00 23.44 -4.31
N PRO A 40 14.95 23.26 -5.25
CA PRO A 40 15.42 24.27 -6.22
C PRO A 40 14.57 24.54 -7.47
N SER A 41 13.32 24.07 -7.56
CA SER A 41 12.51 24.41 -8.75
C SER A 41 11.02 24.25 -8.49
N ALA A 42 10.46 25.25 -7.81
CA ALA A 42 9.07 25.67 -7.90
C ALA A 42 8.96 27.03 -7.16
N PRO A 43 8.29 28.06 -7.71
CA PRO A 43 8.07 29.31 -7.01
C PRO A 43 7.03 29.06 -5.91
N LEU A 44 7.47 28.62 -4.74
CA LEU A 44 6.58 28.42 -3.61
C LEU A 44 6.56 29.70 -2.78
N GLN A 45 5.49 30.48 -2.94
CA GLN A 45 5.05 31.41 -1.91
C GLN A 45 5.05 30.67 -0.58
N ALA A 46 5.72 31.21 0.45
CA ALA A 46 5.86 30.55 1.73
C ALA A 46 4.48 30.36 2.39
N ILE A 47 3.89 29.17 2.20
CA ILE A 47 2.63 28.79 2.83
C ILE A 47 2.92 28.63 4.32
N LYS A 48 2.32 29.49 5.16
CA LYS A 48 2.42 29.37 6.63
C LYS A 48 2.03 27.95 7.04
N TRP A 49 2.71 27.35 8.02
CA TRP A 49 2.43 25.96 8.46
C TRP A 49 0.94 25.68 8.75
N LYS A 50 0.21 26.70 9.23
CA LYS A 50 -1.25 26.66 9.46
C LYS A 50 -2.07 26.44 8.18
N MET A 51 -1.53 26.81 7.02
CA MET A 51 -2.16 26.74 5.69
C MET A 51 -1.74 25.48 4.91
N VAL A 52 -0.84 24.65 5.46
CA VAL A 52 -0.51 23.35 4.88
C VAL A 52 -1.69 22.39 5.13
N PRO A 53 -2.22 21.69 4.12
CA PRO A 53 -3.26 20.68 4.32
C PRO A 53 -2.81 19.59 5.30
N GLU A 54 -3.71 19.16 6.20
CA GLU A 54 -3.39 18.20 7.27
C GLU A 54 -2.82 16.89 6.73
N ASP A 55 -3.35 16.43 5.59
CA ASP A 55 -2.91 15.23 4.88
C ASP A 55 -1.43 15.31 4.44
N ASN A 56 -0.96 16.53 4.14
CA ASN A 56 0.42 16.78 3.71
C ASN A 56 1.37 17.00 4.88
N LYS A 57 0.88 17.46 6.03
CA LYS A 57 1.72 17.70 7.23
C LYS A 57 2.45 16.45 7.67
N LYS A 58 1.79 15.29 7.63
CA LYS A 58 2.41 13.99 7.98
C LYS A 58 3.58 13.65 7.07
N ALA A 59 3.43 13.83 5.75
CA ALA A 59 4.48 13.57 4.78
C ALA A 59 5.65 14.55 4.96
N ILE A 60 5.36 15.84 5.14
CA ILE A 60 6.37 16.88 5.38
C ILE A 60 7.14 16.61 6.68
N TRP A 61 6.43 16.26 7.76
CA TRP A 61 7.06 15.92 9.04
C TRP A 61 7.97 14.70 8.96
N THR A 62 7.57 13.70 8.19
CA THR A 62 8.39 12.50 7.93
C THR A 62 9.67 12.87 7.18
N SER A 63 9.56 13.73 6.16
CA SER A 63 10.72 14.24 5.41
C SER A 63 11.66 15.06 6.29
N LEU A 64 11.13 15.98 7.10
CA LEU A 64 11.89 16.81 8.04
C LEU A 64 12.66 15.95 9.05
N LYS A 65 12.00 14.96 9.65
CA LYS A 65 12.64 14.00 10.57
C LYS A 65 13.80 13.25 9.91
N SER A 66 13.62 12.84 8.66
CA SER A 66 14.67 12.14 7.90
C SER A 66 15.88 13.05 7.66
N GLN A 67 15.64 14.27 7.19
CA GLN A 67 16.70 15.25 6.94
C GLN A 67 17.45 15.63 8.22
N TYR A 68 16.73 15.84 9.33
CA TYR A 68 17.33 16.12 10.62
C TYR A 68 18.26 14.98 11.08
N LYS A 69 17.80 13.73 10.97
CA LYS A 69 18.62 12.55 11.29
C LYS A 69 19.88 12.48 10.43
N ASN A 70 19.76 12.71 9.12
CA ASN A 70 20.90 12.72 8.21
C ASN A 70 21.89 13.84 8.53
N ARG A 71 21.40 15.04 8.85
CA ARG A 71 22.25 16.16 9.28
C ARG A 71 23.03 15.78 10.55
N GLN A 72 22.35 15.25 11.56
CA GLN A 72 23.02 14.82 12.79
C GLN A 72 24.05 13.72 12.58
N TYR A 73 23.77 12.76 11.69
CA TYR A 73 24.75 11.75 11.31
C TYR A 73 25.98 12.37 10.65
N ASN A 74 25.79 13.31 9.72
CA ASN A 74 26.91 14.00 9.06
C ASN A 74 27.74 14.82 10.06
N LEU A 75 27.08 15.48 11.01
CA LEU A 75 27.75 16.21 12.09
C LEU A 75 28.56 15.28 12.98
N LEU A 76 28.01 14.13 13.35
CA LEU A 76 28.75 13.10 14.08
C LEU A 76 29.97 12.59 13.28
N GLN A 77 29.82 12.37 11.98
CA GLN A 77 30.93 11.94 11.12
C GLN A 77 32.04 13.00 11.05
N LYS A 78 31.69 14.29 11.02
CA LYS A 78 32.67 15.38 11.12
C LYS A 78 33.36 15.39 12.49
N TYR A 79 32.58 15.27 13.58
CA TYR A 79 33.11 15.18 14.94
C TYR A 79 34.16 14.06 15.07
N LEU A 80 33.84 12.87 14.57
CA LEU A 80 34.75 11.71 14.61
C LEU A 80 36.04 11.91 13.78
N LYS A 81 36.02 12.78 12.77
CA LYS A 81 37.16 13.00 11.86
C LYS A 81 38.07 14.13 12.29
N SER A 82 37.52 15.31 12.58
CA SER A 82 38.31 16.52 12.87
C SER A 82 37.96 17.20 14.19
N LYS A 83 36.83 16.86 14.81
CA LYS A 83 36.29 17.48 16.04
C LYS A 83 35.95 18.98 15.93
N ASP A 84 36.24 19.61 14.80
CA ASP A 84 35.96 21.04 14.58
C ASP A 84 34.45 21.32 14.44
N CYS A 85 34.04 22.49 14.92
CA CYS A 85 32.69 22.99 14.73
C CYS A 85 32.49 23.43 13.27
N PRO A 86 31.49 22.92 12.55
CA PRO A 86 31.17 23.41 11.21
C PRO A 86 30.65 24.86 11.22
N ASP A 87 30.99 25.65 10.20
CA ASP A 87 30.56 27.05 10.05
C ASP A 87 29.04 27.23 10.04
N ASP A 88 28.30 26.22 9.59
CA ASP A 88 26.84 26.21 9.51
C ASP A 88 26.14 25.80 10.83
N VAL A 89 26.91 25.64 11.91
CA VAL A 89 26.41 25.21 13.23
C VAL A 89 26.91 26.17 14.30
N ALA A 90 25.97 26.75 15.07
CA ALA A 90 26.32 27.57 16.22
C ALA A 90 27.11 26.75 17.26
N GLU A 91 28.17 27.33 17.82
CA GLU A 91 29.08 26.66 18.74
C GLU A 91 28.37 26.07 19.97
N ALA A 92 27.39 26.79 20.53
CA ALA A 92 26.59 26.29 21.65
C ALA A 92 25.82 25.01 21.29
N ASN A 93 25.27 24.92 20.08
CA ASN A 93 24.56 23.73 19.59
C ASN A 93 25.54 22.57 19.33
N TRP A 94 26.74 22.88 18.84
CA TRP A 94 27.81 21.91 18.64
C TRP A 94 28.26 21.28 19.96
N GLN A 95 28.57 22.11 20.96
CA GLN A 95 28.93 21.67 22.31
C GLN A 95 27.80 20.85 22.95
N TRP A 96 26.56 21.28 22.80
CA TRP A 96 25.41 20.54 23.31
C TRP A 96 25.31 19.13 22.72
N LEU A 97 25.50 18.98 21.40
CA LEU A 97 25.47 17.67 20.72
C LEU A 97 26.59 16.74 21.20
N ILE A 98 27.79 17.27 21.42
CA ILE A 98 28.91 16.49 21.95
C ILE A 98 28.55 15.96 23.34
N VAL A 99 28.26 16.86 24.29
CA VAL A 99 28.09 16.50 25.70
C VAL A 99 26.83 15.67 25.95
N ASN A 100 25.70 16.09 25.38
CA ASN A 100 24.39 15.52 25.73
C ASN A 100 23.94 14.38 24.81
N LYS A 101 24.66 14.13 23.71
CA LYS A 101 24.29 13.09 22.76
C LYS A 101 25.43 12.13 22.47
N TRP A 102 26.54 12.61 21.94
CA TRP A 102 27.60 11.72 21.43
C TRP A 102 28.52 11.18 22.52
N GLU A 103 28.74 11.94 23.60
CA GLU A 103 29.62 11.50 24.69
C GLU A 103 28.91 10.75 25.81
N THR A 104 27.58 10.69 25.76
CA THR A 104 26.79 9.91 26.72
C THR A 104 27.17 8.43 26.70
N GLU A 105 27.24 7.82 27.87
CA GLU A 105 27.61 6.40 28.03
C GLU A 105 26.69 5.50 27.21
N GLY A 106 25.38 5.72 27.28
CA GLY A 106 24.40 4.96 26.50
C GLY A 106 24.60 5.07 24.98
N PHE A 107 25.04 6.22 24.46
CA PHE A 107 25.34 6.34 23.03
C PHE A 107 26.61 5.58 22.65
N LYS A 108 27.68 5.69 23.45
CA LYS A 108 28.95 4.99 23.24
C LYS A 108 28.75 3.47 23.26
N ASP A 109 28.02 2.96 24.26
CA ASP A 109 27.69 1.55 24.38
C ASP A 109 26.89 1.05 23.18
N GLN A 110 25.86 1.80 22.79
CA GLN A 110 25.04 1.46 21.63
C GLN A 110 25.86 1.48 20.33
N SER A 111 26.75 2.46 20.17
CA SER A 111 27.64 2.58 19.01
C SER A 111 28.61 1.40 18.94
N SER A 112 29.29 1.08 20.04
CA SER A 112 30.22 -0.05 20.13
C SER A 112 29.53 -1.38 19.85
N ARG A 113 28.36 -1.63 20.48
CA ARG A 113 27.55 -2.83 20.20
C ARG A 113 27.15 -2.92 18.74
N ASN A 114 26.76 -1.81 18.11
CA ASN A 114 26.38 -1.79 16.70
C ASN A 114 27.58 -2.07 15.79
N GLU A 115 28.75 -1.55 16.12
CA GLU A 115 30.00 -1.79 15.42
C GLU A 115 30.41 -3.27 15.51
N THR A 116 30.50 -3.84 16.71
CA THR A 116 30.78 -5.28 16.90
C THR A 116 29.75 -6.16 16.19
N ASN A 117 28.47 -5.79 16.24
CA ASN A 117 27.43 -6.52 15.52
C ASN A 117 27.61 -6.44 14.00
N ARG A 118 28.07 -5.29 13.48
CA ARG A 118 28.35 -5.10 12.06
C ARG A 118 29.58 -5.89 11.62
N GLU A 119 30.61 -5.99 12.45
CA GLU A 119 31.79 -6.84 12.18
C GLU A 119 31.44 -8.32 12.13
N LYS A 120 30.52 -8.77 13.00
CA LYS A 120 30.01 -10.15 13.02
C LYS A 120 29.05 -10.47 11.86
N GLN A 121 28.69 -9.49 11.01
CA GLN A 121 27.87 -9.76 9.83
C GLN A 121 28.73 -10.40 8.74
N GLU A 122 28.61 -11.72 8.63
CA GLU A 122 29.17 -12.54 7.54
C GLU A 122 28.80 -11.99 6.16
N MET A 123 27.61 -11.40 6.04
CA MET A 123 27.16 -10.75 4.81
C MET A 123 26.74 -9.31 5.09
N LYS A 124 27.42 -8.37 4.43
CA LYS A 124 27.05 -6.96 4.49
C LYS A 124 25.69 -6.76 3.82
N LEU A 125 24.76 -6.12 4.54
CA LEU A 125 23.50 -5.69 3.96
C LEU A 125 23.77 -4.55 2.97
N VAL A 126 23.65 -4.82 1.68
CA VAL A 126 23.78 -3.81 0.60
C VAL A 126 22.44 -3.13 0.32
N VAL A 127 21.35 -3.77 0.73
CA VAL A 127 20.00 -3.27 0.55
C VAL A 127 19.84 -2.04 1.44
N GLY A 128 19.66 -0.87 0.83
CA GLY A 128 19.64 0.43 1.52
C GLY A 128 18.49 0.56 2.53
N THR A 129 17.53 1.44 2.27
CA THR A 129 16.39 1.64 3.18
C THR A 129 15.27 0.63 2.96
N LYS A 130 15.25 -0.04 1.80
CA LYS A 130 14.24 -1.04 1.44
C LYS A 130 14.70 -2.44 1.87
N SER A 131 13.74 -3.23 2.34
CA SER A 131 13.99 -4.62 2.70
C SER A 131 13.97 -5.54 1.48
N SER A 132 14.53 -6.75 1.58
CA SER A 132 14.44 -7.74 0.51
C SER A 132 12.98 -8.13 0.22
N CYS A 133 12.11 -8.18 1.25
CA CYS A 133 10.66 -8.34 1.05
C CYS A 133 10.06 -7.23 0.19
N GLN A 134 10.45 -5.98 0.44
CA GLN A 134 9.94 -4.85 -0.32
C GLN A 134 10.43 -4.91 -1.77
N HIS A 135 11.68 -5.30 -1.99
CA HIS A 135 12.18 -5.55 -3.34
C HIS A 135 11.43 -6.69 -4.04
N ALA A 136 11.14 -7.78 -3.35
CA ALA A 136 10.34 -8.88 -3.89
C ALA A 136 8.92 -8.44 -4.26
N PHE A 137 8.29 -7.61 -3.43
CA PHE A 137 6.97 -7.04 -3.71
C PHE A 137 6.98 -6.08 -4.91
N GLU A 138 8.00 -5.23 -5.03
CA GLU A 138 8.17 -4.32 -6.17
C GLU A 138 8.53 -5.05 -7.48
N MET A 139 9.18 -6.22 -7.38
CA MET A 139 9.51 -7.09 -8.51
C MET A 139 8.33 -7.95 -8.96
N LYS A 140 7.38 -8.21 -8.07
CA LYS A 140 6.15 -8.95 -8.39
C LYS A 140 5.36 -8.16 -9.45
N GLU A 141 5.03 -8.80 -10.56
CA GLU A 141 4.11 -8.20 -11.53
C GLU A 141 2.75 -7.94 -10.89
N LYS A 142 2.12 -6.81 -11.23
CA LYS A 142 0.95 -6.26 -10.52
C LYS A 142 -0.21 -7.26 -10.38
N ASP A 143 -0.35 -8.18 -11.34
CA ASP A 143 -1.43 -9.18 -11.40
C ASP A 143 -0.93 -10.64 -11.39
N SER A 144 0.38 -10.87 -11.23
CA SER A 144 0.91 -12.23 -11.15
C SER A 144 0.79 -12.77 -9.72
N PRO A 145 0.22 -13.96 -9.49
CA PRO A 145 0.25 -14.60 -8.18
C PRO A 145 1.65 -15.15 -7.83
N VAL A 146 2.58 -15.19 -8.79
CA VAL A 146 3.90 -15.79 -8.64
C VAL A 146 4.87 -14.77 -8.02
N TRP A 147 5.50 -15.18 -6.90
CA TRP A 147 6.57 -14.40 -6.28
C TRP A 147 7.90 -14.68 -6.96
N PRO A 148 8.80 -13.68 -7.06
CA PRO A 148 10.16 -13.89 -7.55
C PRO A 148 10.94 -14.83 -6.63
N SER A 149 11.90 -15.56 -7.20
CA SER A 149 12.74 -16.48 -6.44
C SER A 149 13.70 -15.73 -5.51
N ALA A 150 14.21 -16.42 -4.48
CA ALA A 150 15.19 -15.81 -3.58
C ALA A 150 16.47 -15.41 -4.32
N ALA A 151 16.90 -16.19 -5.31
CA ALA A 151 18.05 -15.88 -6.16
C ALA A 151 17.82 -14.63 -7.02
N GLU A 152 16.61 -14.44 -7.56
CA GLU A 152 16.25 -13.23 -8.34
C GLU A 152 16.28 -11.97 -7.47
N VAL A 153 15.67 -12.03 -6.29
CA VAL A 153 15.67 -10.93 -5.31
C VAL A 153 17.10 -10.63 -4.86
N TRP A 154 17.92 -11.66 -4.64
CA TRP A 154 19.31 -11.52 -4.27
C TRP A 154 20.13 -10.80 -5.34
N LYS A 155 20.03 -11.26 -6.59
CA LYS A 155 20.68 -10.62 -7.73
C LYS A 155 20.26 -9.15 -7.82
N LYS A 156 18.96 -8.86 -7.81
CA LYS A 156 18.46 -7.48 -7.89
C LYS A 156 18.99 -6.58 -6.77
N THR A 157 19.09 -7.08 -5.55
CA THR A 157 19.51 -6.29 -4.38
C THR A 157 21.03 -6.10 -4.28
N ARG A 158 21.82 -6.93 -4.96
CA ARG A 158 23.29 -6.90 -4.90
C ARG A 158 23.99 -6.56 -6.21
N THR A 159 23.25 -6.36 -7.29
CA THR A 159 23.78 -5.81 -8.54
C THR A 159 23.55 -4.30 -8.59
N LYS A 160 24.60 -3.53 -8.91
CA LYS A 160 24.51 -2.09 -9.16
C LYS A 160 23.76 -1.81 -10.47
N LYS A 161 23.37 -0.56 -10.71
CA LYS A 161 22.69 -0.14 -11.96
C LYS A 161 23.45 -0.50 -13.25
N HIS A 162 24.79 -0.56 -13.19
CA HIS A 162 25.65 -0.89 -14.32
C HIS A 162 25.95 -2.39 -14.46
N GLY A 163 25.25 -3.27 -13.73
CA GLY A 163 25.40 -4.72 -13.84
C GLY A 163 26.54 -5.33 -13.01
N THR A 164 27.39 -4.51 -12.39
CA THR A 164 28.47 -5.00 -11.50
C THR A 164 27.95 -5.35 -10.11
N TRP A 165 28.48 -6.41 -9.50
CA TRP A 165 28.17 -6.77 -8.11
C TRP A 165 28.63 -5.72 -7.11
N ALA A 166 27.84 -5.55 -6.05
CA ALA A 166 28.08 -4.56 -5.00
C ALA A 166 28.94 -5.09 -3.84
N VAL A 167 29.12 -6.41 -3.75
CA VAL A 167 29.98 -7.10 -2.79
C VAL A 167 30.80 -8.14 -3.54
N SER A 168 32.05 -8.37 -3.11
CA SER A 168 32.96 -9.35 -3.71
C SER A 168 32.37 -10.77 -3.73
N ASN A 169 31.65 -11.14 -2.67
CA ASN A 169 30.96 -12.43 -2.57
C ASN A 169 29.53 -12.37 -3.12
N GLY A 170 29.16 -11.31 -3.84
CA GLY A 170 27.80 -11.13 -4.38
C GLY A 170 27.42 -12.16 -5.43
N GLU A 171 28.43 -12.75 -6.05
CA GLU A 171 28.36 -13.83 -7.03
C GLU A 171 27.98 -15.19 -6.44
N GLU A 172 28.00 -15.36 -5.11
CA GLU A 172 27.78 -16.67 -4.50
C GLU A 172 26.41 -17.25 -4.91
N ILE A 173 26.49 -18.31 -5.71
CA ILE A 173 25.42 -19.15 -6.26
C ILE A 173 24.74 -19.97 -5.14
N ARG A 174 25.14 -19.78 -3.87
CA ARG A 174 24.63 -20.50 -2.69
C ARG A 174 23.09 -20.52 -2.60
N LEU A 175 22.41 -19.47 -3.08
CA LEU A 175 20.94 -19.43 -3.15
C LEU A 175 20.34 -20.32 -4.23
N GLN A 176 21.00 -20.46 -5.38
CA GLN A 176 20.55 -21.35 -6.45
C GLN A 176 20.92 -22.80 -6.12
N GLU A 177 22.12 -23.04 -5.56
CA GLU A 177 22.55 -24.36 -5.10
C GLU A 177 21.59 -24.93 -4.04
N GLU A 178 21.24 -24.15 -3.02
CA GLU A 178 20.28 -24.59 -2.00
C GLU A 178 18.83 -24.62 -2.52
N GLU A 179 18.50 -23.84 -3.56
CA GLU A 179 17.22 -23.95 -4.27
C GLU A 179 17.10 -25.26 -5.04
N GLU A 180 18.17 -25.70 -5.71
CA GLU A 180 18.21 -26.98 -6.41
C GLU A 180 18.19 -28.15 -5.43
N LYS A 181 19.04 -28.09 -4.39
CA LYS A 181 19.17 -29.14 -3.38
C LYS A 181 17.91 -29.35 -2.55
N ASN A 182 17.21 -28.27 -2.19
CA ASN A 182 16.01 -28.33 -1.35
C ASN A 182 14.74 -27.93 -2.11
N LYS A 183 14.73 -28.14 -3.44
CA LYS A 183 13.64 -27.68 -4.32
C LYS A 183 12.26 -28.10 -3.83
N GLU A 184 12.11 -29.33 -3.37
CA GLU A 184 10.84 -29.87 -2.87
C GLU A 184 10.42 -29.21 -1.54
N GLN A 185 11.35 -29.00 -0.61
CA GLN A 185 11.09 -28.32 0.66
C GLN A 185 10.74 -26.84 0.45
N ILE A 186 11.44 -26.18 -0.48
CA ILE A 186 11.19 -24.78 -0.84
C ILE A 186 9.86 -24.63 -1.55
N ALA A 187 9.52 -25.52 -2.49
CA ALA A 187 8.27 -25.49 -3.23
C ALA A 187 7.05 -25.82 -2.37
N SER A 188 7.20 -26.69 -1.36
CA SER A 188 6.14 -27.04 -0.41
C SER A 188 5.94 -26.00 0.71
N ALA A 189 6.88 -25.08 0.89
CA ALA A 189 6.75 -24.01 1.87
C ALA A 189 5.69 -22.98 1.45
N ALA A 190 4.97 -22.44 2.43
CA ALA A 190 3.96 -21.40 2.19
C ALA A 190 4.53 -20.16 1.49
N ILE A 191 5.81 -19.84 1.75
CA ILE A 191 6.54 -18.77 1.06
C ILE A 191 7.93 -19.30 0.69
N PRO A 192 8.11 -19.76 -0.56
CA PRO A 192 9.37 -20.37 -1.03
C PRO A 192 10.60 -19.50 -0.79
N MET A 193 10.48 -18.19 -1.02
CA MET A 193 11.56 -17.23 -0.79
C MET A 193 12.01 -17.17 0.68
N VAL A 194 11.09 -17.28 1.63
CA VAL A 194 11.42 -17.25 3.07
C VAL A 194 12.14 -18.52 3.48
N GLU A 195 11.73 -19.66 2.92
CA GLU A 195 12.39 -20.94 3.17
C GLU A 195 13.81 -20.94 2.63
N ASN A 196 14.00 -20.55 1.36
CA ASN A 196 15.31 -20.49 0.72
C ASN A 196 16.26 -19.54 1.48
N PHE A 197 15.84 -18.30 1.79
CA PHE A 197 16.68 -17.41 2.62
C PHE A 197 16.96 -17.97 4.01
N GLY A 198 16.05 -18.76 4.58
CA GLY A 198 16.28 -19.39 5.88
C GLY A 198 17.32 -20.51 5.84
N LEU A 199 17.33 -21.30 4.77
CA LEU A 199 18.32 -22.36 4.54
C LEU A 199 19.71 -21.77 4.29
N VAL A 200 19.79 -20.72 3.46
CA VAL A 200 21.06 -20.10 3.10
C VAL A 200 21.57 -19.14 4.17
N LEU A 201 20.74 -18.25 4.70
CA LEU A 201 21.20 -17.18 5.58
C LEU A 201 21.02 -17.49 7.06
N GLY A 202 20.24 -18.52 7.38
CA GLY A 202 19.91 -18.96 8.72
C GLY A 202 18.61 -18.36 9.27
N LYS A 203 17.97 -19.13 10.16
CA LYS A 203 16.72 -18.77 10.85
C LYS A 203 16.97 -18.46 12.34
N LYS A 204 16.17 -17.55 12.90
CA LYS A 204 15.96 -17.33 14.34
C LYS A 204 14.45 -17.44 14.62
N ARG A 205 14.07 -17.55 15.90
CA ARG A 205 12.65 -17.58 16.30
C ARG A 205 11.90 -16.39 15.69
N ASN A 206 10.92 -16.68 14.82
CA ASN A 206 10.08 -15.71 14.10
C ASN A 206 10.86 -14.71 13.21
N TYR A 207 12.07 -15.06 12.77
CA TYR A 207 12.90 -14.18 11.94
C TYR A 207 13.82 -14.96 11.01
N THR A 208 13.68 -14.72 9.71
CA THR A 208 14.63 -15.19 8.71
C THR A 208 15.60 -14.06 8.35
N ARG A 209 16.90 -14.36 8.37
CA ARG A 209 17.96 -13.38 8.06
C ARG A 209 17.85 -12.90 6.61
N GLY A 210 18.24 -11.65 6.36
CA GLY A 210 18.29 -11.05 5.02
C GLY A 210 16.95 -10.54 4.46
N LEU A 211 15.81 -10.87 5.04
CA LEU A 211 14.50 -10.41 4.54
C LEU A 211 14.17 -8.95 4.88
N GLY A 212 14.68 -8.45 6.00
CA GLY A 212 14.47 -7.08 6.49
C GLY A 212 13.02 -6.81 6.96
N PHE A 213 12.88 -5.98 8.00
CA PHE A 213 11.67 -5.88 8.86
C PHE A 213 11.38 -7.17 9.64
N LYS A 214 10.57 -7.11 10.72
CA LYS A 214 10.06 -8.34 11.39
C LYS A 214 9.58 -9.25 10.25
N GLY A 215 10.15 -10.45 10.15
CA GLY A 215 9.95 -11.34 9.01
C GLY A 215 8.46 -11.54 8.74
N MET A 216 8.10 -12.18 7.63
CA MET A 216 6.72 -12.65 7.46
C MET A 216 6.36 -13.49 8.70
N THR A 217 5.61 -12.89 9.63
CA THR A 217 5.17 -13.56 10.87
C THR A 217 3.89 -14.30 10.54
N SER A 218 3.46 -15.25 11.39
CA SER A 218 2.14 -15.88 11.20
C SER A 218 1.02 -14.85 11.06
N ALA A 219 1.13 -13.69 11.72
CA ALA A 219 0.19 -12.58 11.59
C ALA A 219 0.24 -11.89 10.20
N THR A 220 1.41 -11.87 9.55
CA THR A 220 1.55 -11.35 8.19
C THR A 220 1.05 -12.36 7.15
N GLU A 221 1.27 -13.66 7.40
CA GLU A 221 0.69 -14.76 6.62
C GLU A 221 -0.84 -14.74 6.70
N GLU A 222 -1.39 -14.63 7.91
CA GLU A 222 -2.81 -14.53 8.18
C GLU A 222 -3.41 -13.29 7.54
N ARG A 223 -2.74 -12.12 7.64
CA ARG A 223 -3.19 -10.91 6.93
C ARG A 223 -3.21 -11.07 5.41
N THR A 224 -2.21 -11.73 4.84
CA THR A 224 -2.16 -11.95 3.39
C THR A 224 -3.24 -12.93 2.94
N ARG A 225 -3.47 -13.99 3.73
CA ARG A 225 -4.57 -14.95 3.52
C ARG A 225 -5.94 -14.29 3.60
N LEU A 226 -6.18 -13.50 4.64
CA LEU A 226 -7.43 -12.77 4.84
C LEU A 226 -7.69 -11.75 3.72
N LEU A 227 -6.65 -11.07 3.21
CA LEU A 227 -6.79 -10.15 2.08
C LEU A 227 -7.23 -10.89 0.81
N ALA A 228 -6.62 -12.05 0.52
CA ALA A 228 -6.98 -12.87 -0.64
C ALA A 228 -8.43 -13.42 -0.51
N GLU A 229 -8.82 -13.87 0.69
CA GLU A 229 -10.18 -14.35 0.95
C GLU A 229 -11.23 -13.24 0.84
N ASN A 230 -10.90 -12.03 1.30
CA ASN A 230 -11.79 -10.87 1.22
C ASN A 230 -11.96 -10.41 -0.23
N GLU A 231 -10.88 -10.42 -1.02
CA GLU A 231 -10.96 -10.13 -2.47
C GLU A 231 -11.79 -11.17 -3.24
N ALA A 232 -11.61 -12.46 -2.93
CA ALA A 232 -12.41 -13.53 -3.52
C ALA A 232 -13.90 -13.45 -3.10
N SER A 233 -14.16 -13.03 -1.86
CA SER A 233 -15.52 -12.83 -1.36
C SER A 233 -16.18 -11.61 -1.99
N LYS A 234 -15.42 -10.53 -2.20
CA LYS A 234 -15.89 -9.33 -2.89
C LYS A 234 -16.26 -9.64 -4.35
N LYS A 235 -15.40 -10.36 -5.09
CA LYS A 235 -15.74 -10.80 -6.45
C LYS A 235 -17.02 -11.65 -6.49
N ARG A 236 -17.17 -12.59 -5.55
CA ARG A 236 -18.42 -13.38 -5.43
C ARG A 236 -19.65 -12.51 -5.14
N ALA A 237 -19.51 -11.47 -4.33
CA ALA A 237 -20.60 -10.53 -4.06
C ALA A 237 -20.95 -9.71 -5.32
N ASP A 238 -19.95 -9.18 -6.02
CA ASP A 238 -20.14 -8.43 -7.26
C ASP A 238 -20.83 -9.29 -8.35
N ASP A 239 -20.43 -10.57 -8.48
CA ASP A 239 -21.06 -11.52 -9.41
C ASP A 239 -22.53 -11.82 -9.04
N LEU A 240 -22.83 -11.95 -7.75
CA LEU A 240 -24.19 -12.15 -7.25
C LEU A 240 -25.06 -10.91 -7.46
N ASP A 241 -24.53 -9.70 -7.27
CA ASP A 241 -25.26 -8.46 -7.53
C ASP A 241 -25.66 -8.35 -8.99
N VAL A 242 -24.77 -8.73 -9.92
CA VAL A 242 -25.09 -8.80 -11.35
C VAL A 242 -26.23 -9.78 -11.62
N GLU A 243 -26.25 -10.94 -10.95
CA GLU A 243 -27.30 -11.94 -11.14
C GLU A 243 -28.64 -11.50 -10.53
N VAL A 244 -28.61 -10.82 -9.37
CA VAL A 244 -29.80 -10.22 -8.75
C VAL A 244 -30.44 -9.18 -9.66
N VAL A 245 -29.65 -8.34 -10.33
CA VAL A 245 -30.17 -7.37 -11.31
C VAL A 245 -30.88 -8.08 -12.45
N LYS A 246 -30.28 -9.13 -13.04
CA LYS A 246 -30.93 -9.91 -14.11
C LYS A 246 -32.21 -10.59 -13.64
N LEU A 247 -32.21 -11.18 -12.45
CA LEU A 247 -33.39 -11.84 -11.90
C LEU A 247 -34.52 -10.83 -11.65
N ASN A 248 -34.20 -9.65 -11.12
CA ASN A 248 -35.18 -8.57 -10.95
C ASN A 248 -35.80 -8.12 -12.28
N GLU A 249 -34.99 -7.98 -13.34
CA GLU A 249 -35.52 -7.68 -14.68
C GLU A 249 -36.46 -8.78 -15.20
N ILE A 250 -36.09 -10.06 -15.00
CA ILE A 250 -36.93 -11.20 -15.40
C ILE A 250 -38.24 -11.20 -14.62
N THR A 251 -38.19 -11.03 -13.29
CA THR A 251 -39.37 -10.96 -12.43
C THR A 251 -40.27 -9.80 -12.81
N GLN A 252 -39.71 -8.64 -13.13
CA GLN A 252 -40.49 -7.49 -13.58
C GLN A 252 -41.23 -7.78 -14.89
N ARG A 253 -40.55 -8.35 -15.89
CA ARG A 253 -41.19 -8.76 -17.16
C ARG A 253 -42.29 -9.79 -16.94
N GLN A 254 -42.07 -10.76 -16.05
CA GLN A 254 -43.09 -11.76 -15.71
C GLN A 254 -44.31 -11.12 -15.05
N ASN A 255 -44.12 -10.18 -14.12
CA ASN A 255 -45.22 -9.46 -13.49
C ASN A 255 -46.03 -8.63 -14.50
N GLU A 256 -45.36 -7.93 -15.41
CA GLU A 256 -46.02 -7.19 -16.50
C GLU A 256 -46.83 -8.13 -17.40
N GLN A 257 -46.28 -9.31 -17.73
CA GLN A 257 -46.98 -10.32 -18.53
C GLN A 257 -48.20 -10.90 -17.80
N ILE A 258 -48.07 -11.21 -16.50
CA ILE A 258 -49.19 -11.70 -15.68
C ILE A 258 -50.30 -10.64 -15.61
N GLN A 259 -49.95 -9.37 -15.39
CA GLN A 259 -50.93 -8.29 -15.36
C GLN A 259 -51.66 -8.14 -16.71
N ALA A 260 -50.93 -8.19 -17.81
CA ALA A 260 -51.52 -8.13 -19.14
C ALA A 260 -52.48 -9.30 -19.42
N GLN A 261 -52.14 -10.51 -18.95
CA GLN A 261 -53.02 -11.69 -19.04
C GLN A 261 -54.28 -11.53 -18.19
N GLN A 262 -54.16 -11.03 -16.96
CA GLN A 262 -55.29 -10.77 -16.07
C GLN A 262 -56.26 -9.75 -16.69
N ASP A 263 -55.75 -8.64 -17.21
CA ASP A 263 -56.57 -7.62 -17.87
C ASP A 263 -57.27 -8.17 -19.13
N ALA A 264 -56.62 -9.07 -19.88
CA ALA A 264 -57.23 -9.71 -21.04
C ALA A 264 -58.37 -10.66 -20.64
N LEU A 265 -58.15 -11.46 -19.59
CA LEU A 265 -59.16 -12.34 -19.00
C LEU A 265 -60.37 -11.56 -18.50
N GLU A 266 -60.17 -10.44 -17.80
CA GLU A 266 -61.27 -9.59 -17.37
C GLU A 266 -62.08 -9.01 -18.53
N ARG A 267 -61.41 -8.61 -19.63
CA ARG A 267 -62.10 -8.13 -20.83
C ARG A 267 -62.96 -9.22 -21.46
N GLN A 268 -62.43 -10.45 -21.53
CA GLN A 268 -63.18 -11.61 -22.01
C GLN A 268 -64.37 -11.92 -21.09
N ASP A 269 -64.19 -11.92 -19.77
CA ASP A 269 -65.27 -12.19 -18.81
C ASP A 269 -66.40 -11.14 -18.94
N ARG A 270 -66.06 -9.86 -19.13
CA ARG A 270 -67.05 -8.80 -19.42
C ARG A 270 -67.78 -9.02 -20.74
N GLN A 271 -67.11 -9.50 -21.78
CA GLN A 271 -67.75 -9.81 -23.06
C GLN A 271 -68.70 -11.00 -22.93
N VAL A 272 -68.27 -12.07 -22.26
CA VAL A 272 -69.12 -13.25 -22.00
C VAL A 272 -70.36 -12.84 -21.22
N ARG A 273 -70.23 -12.08 -20.13
CA ARG A 273 -71.39 -11.58 -19.36
C ARG A 273 -72.36 -10.75 -20.19
N LYS A 274 -71.85 -9.87 -21.07
CA LYS A 274 -72.70 -9.09 -21.99
C LYS A 274 -73.45 -9.97 -22.98
N LEU A 275 -72.76 -10.95 -23.57
CA LEU A 275 -73.37 -11.90 -24.49
C LEU A 275 -74.42 -12.76 -23.78
N SER A 276 -74.13 -13.28 -22.59
CA SER A 276 -75.09 -14.03 -21.77
C SER A 276 -76.33 -13.21 -21.44
N ALA A 277 -76.17 -11.95 -21.01
CA ALA A 277 -77.31 -11.07 -20.72
C ALA A 277 -78.15 -10.75 -21.96
N ALA A 278 -77.52 -10.55 -23.12
CA ALA A 278 -78.23 -10.35 -24.39
C ALA A 278 -79.01 -11.62 -24.81
N LEU A 279 -78.42 -12.80 -24.62
CA LEU A 279 -79.06 -14.09 -24.86
C LEU A 279 -80.27 -14.29 -23.95
N GLU A 280 -80.15 -14.00 -22.66
CA GLU A 280 -81.28 -14.04 -21.72
C GLU A 280 -82.42 -13.09 -22.12
N GLN A 281 -82.10 -11.89 -22.61
CA GLN A 281 -83.12 -10.95 -23.09
C GLN A 281 -83.81 -11.44 -24.37
N LEU A 282 -83.08 -12.08 -25.29
CA LEU A 282 -83.66 -12.68 -26.51
C LEU A 282 -84.55 -13.89 -26.21
N VAL A 283 -84.19 -14.70 -25.21
CA VAL A 283 -85.04 -15.80 -24.71
C VAL A 283 -86.31 -15.25 -24.04
N LYS A 284 -86.19 -14.20 -23.22
CA LYS A 284 -87.34 -13.55 -22.55
C LYS A 284 -88.29 -12.81 -23.51
N SER A 285 -87.78 -12.28 -24.62
CA SER A 285 -88.59 -11.57 -25.62
C SER A 285 -89.32 -12.49 -26.61
N GLY A 286 -89.16 -13.81 -26.49
CA GLY A 286 -89.83 -14.80 -27.33
C GLY A 286 -89.28 -14.89 -28.76
N VAL A 287 -88.15 -14.23 -29.04
CA VAL A 287 -87.47 -14.29 -30.35
C VAL A 287 -86.71 -15.60 -30.52
N LEU A 288 -86.26 -16.21 -29.41
CA LEU A 288 -85.73 -17.58 -29.36
C LEU A 288 -86.73 -18.45 -28.59
N SER A 289 -87.43 -19.34 -29.30
CA SER A 289 -88.31 -20.36 -28.72
C SER A 289 -87.47 -21.37 -27.94
N SER A 290 -87.81 -21.60 -26.65
CA SER A 290 -87.33 -22.76 -25.90
C SER A 290 -87.91 -24.01 -26.55
N THR A 291 -87.14 -24.68 -27.41
CA THR A 291 -87.41 -26.07 -27.72
C THR A 291 -86.76 -26.89 -26.61
N ASP A 292 -87.49 -27.09 -25.52
CA ASP A 292 -87.29 -28.24 -24.67
C ASP A 292 -87.71 -29.47 -25.49
N GLU A 293 -86.78 -30.01 -26.29
CA GLU A 293 -86.83 -31.42 -26.67
C GLU A 293 -86.15 -32.19 -25.55
N GLU A 294 -86.99 -32.62 -24.60
CA GLU A 294 -86.78 -33.78 -23.77
C GLU A 294 -86.51 -34.98 -24.69
N VAL A 295 -85.27 -35.46 -24.72
CA VAL A 295 -84.90 -36.73 -25.37
C VAL A 295 -84.54 -37.73 -24.28
N ASP A 296 -85.54 -38.54 -23.92
CA ASP A 296 -85.35 -39.89 -23.36
C ASP A 296 -84.57 -40.75 -24.38
N ALA A 297 -83.37 -41.22 -24.00
CA ALA A 297 -82.75 -42.51 -24.37
C ALA A 297 -81.33 -42.63 -23.79
#